data_AF-A0A518IP94-F1
#
_entry.id   AF-A0A518IP94-F1
#
_cell.length_a   1.000
_cell.length_b   1.000
_cell.length_c   1.000
_cell.angle_alpha   90.00
_cell.angle_beta   90.00
_cell.angle_gamma   90.00
#
_symmetry.space_group_name_H-M   'P 1'
#
loop_
_entity.id
_entity.type
_entity.pdbx_description
1 polymer ?
#
loop_
_entity_poly.entity_id
_entity_poly.type
_entity_poly.pdbx_seq_one_letter_code
_entity_poly.pdbx_strand_id
1 'polypeptide(L)'
;MVSVRRLGCNGFLLGLISLVGVACGNDPIRVDADLLPGIGGYSTAEADLGWLPAGKKVDVEVRVVNRLSDVVQFDRLKLDGSLNKAEATGNSIPVGGELTIRAALTIPNYSHEVDQSIAIYLQRDGKRSARETVRLRFQVSELLRFHTKTAQFSRDSSDNQCVERIPVTITKPIDAAKVSVTGTGDFRNARGAIVHWQDRDWLQFEVDREDPIQAELAGTLTIEDPVSKRKDMITCLVRYRVPVTVRPGLLFARLASDEKSYAVTAFVRLYPTEESAARFAETKTATQAPAVVAAHLGEHPMDVTTHPLGAGVYRVEAVVPERFVEEAESIQWQVKTDGKVYYVNTRVGFPR
;
A
#
# COMPACT_ATOMS: atom_id res chain seq x y z
N MET A 1 -33.17 22.99 14.06
CA MET A 1 -33.26 24.47 13.98
C MET A 1 -32.89 25.01 15.35
N VAL A 2 -31.62 25.39 15.56
CA VAL A 2 -31.16 25.92 16.85
C VAL A 2 -30.61 27.31 16.61
N SER A 3 -31.33 28.32 17.09
CA SER A 3 -30.87 29.70 17.18
C SER A 3 -30.23 29.88 18.56
N VAL A 4 -28.93 30.19 18.61
CA VAL A 4 -28.26 30.55 19.87
C VAL A 4 -28.03 32.06 19.88
N ARG A 5 -28.71 32.75 20.80
CA ARG A 5 -28.56 34.18 21.06
C ARG A 5 -27.40 34.44 22.03
N ARG A 6 -26.77 35.60 21.82
CA ARG A 6 -25.65 36.22 22.55
C ARG A 6 -25.70 36.07 24.08
N LEU A 7 -24.51 35.89 24.66
CA LEU A 7 -24.11 36.48 25.94
C LEU A 7 -22.88 37.38 25.67
N GLY A 8 -22.95 38.63 26.11
CA GLY A 8 -21.88 39.61 25.91
C GLY A 8 -20.97 39.73 27.14
N CYS A 9 -19.67 39.83 26.92
CA CYS A 9 -18.79 40.92 27.39
C CYS A 9 -17.31 40.60 27.16
N ASN A 10 -16.62 41.62 26.63
CA ASN A 10 -15.19 41.97 26.68
C ASN A 10 -14.15 40.88 27.00
N GLY A 11 -13.37 40.54 25.96
CA GLY A 11 -12.11 39.78 26.05
C GLY A 11 -12.05 38.72 24.96
N PHE A 12 -11.13 38.88 24.01
CA PHE A 12 -10.71 37.88 23.00
C PHE A 12 -11.78 36.84 22.60
N LEU A 13 -12.67 37.19 21.67
CA LEU A 13 -13.66 36.27 21.12
C LEU A 13 -13.05 35.45 19.97
N LEU A 14 -12.50 34.29 20.29
CA LEU A 14 -12.49 33.13 19.39
C LEU A 14 -13.95 32.71 19.20
N GLY A 15 -14.56 33.11 18.08
CA GLY A 15 -15.91 32.68 17.72
C GLY A 15 -15.92 31.20 17.36
N LEU A 16 -15.99 30.33 18.36
CA LEU A 16 -16.13 28.89 18.19
C LEU A 16 -17.62 28.59 17.93
N ILE A 17 -18.01 28.59 16.66
CA ILE A 17 -19.34 28.14 16.24
C ILE A 17 -19.21 26.66 15.92
N SER A 18 -19.49 25.79 16.89
CA SER A 18 -19.64 24.35 16.62
C SER A 18 -21.06 24.12 16.08
N LEU A 19 -21.19 23.93 14.76
CA LEU A 19 -22.43 23.50 14.11
C LEU A 19 -22.32 22.00 13.81
N VAL A 20 -23.14 21.20 14.49
CA VAL A 20 -23.30 19.76 14.22
C VAL A 20 -24.28 19.61 13.06
N GLY A 21 -23.76 19.33 11.86
CA GLY A 21 -24.57 18.96 10.71
C GLY A 21 -24.79 17.44 10.68
N VAL A 22 -26.00 16.96 10.96
CA VAL A 22 -26.36 15.56 10.72
C VAL A 22 -26.88 15.44 9.29
N ALA A 23 -26.12 14.77 8.42
CA ALA A 23 -26.58 14.43 7.08
C ALA A 23 -27.66 13.33 7.15
N CYS A 24 -28.91 13.68 6.90
CA CYS A 24 -29.98 12.73 6.59
C CYS A 24 -30.60 13.10 5.24
N GLY A 25 -30.26 12.38 4.17
CA GLY A 25 -30.88 12.52 2.85
C GLY A 25 -30.06 13.28 1.80
N ASN A 26 -30.69 13.57 0.66
CA ASN A 26 -30.11 14.30 -0.48
C ASN A 26 -30.02 15.83 -0.24
N ASP A 27 -30.34 16.30 0.96
CA ASP A 27 -30.30 17.72 1.28
C ASP A 27 -28.86 18.21 1.48
N PRO A 28 -28.53 19.44 1.05
CA PRO A 28 -27.18 19.97 1.21
C PRO A 28 -26.87 20.20 2.69
N ILE A 29 -25.61 19.96 3.07
CA ILE A 29 -25.14 20.26 4.42
C ILE A 29 -25.04 21.79 4.56
N ARG A 30 -25.81 22.36 5.48
CA ARG A 30 -25.86 23.81 5.70
C ARG A 30 -24.90 24.27 6.77
N VAL A 31 -24.13 25.32 6.47
CA VAL A 31 -23.20 25.99 7.37
C VAL A 31 -23.49 27.49 7.36
N ASP A 32 -23.78 28.07 8.52
CA ASP A 32 -24.00 29.52 8.63
C ASP A 32 -22.72 30.22 9.12
N ALA A 33 -22.32 31.30 8.47
CA ALA A 33 -21.19 32.15 8.82
C ALA A 33 -21.63 33.61 8.93
N ASP A 34 -21.40 34.24 10.08
CA ASP A 34 -21.74 35.64 10.33
C ASP A 34 -20.56 36.58 10.02
N LEU A 35 -20.79 37.63 9.22
CA LEU A 35 -19.83 38.72 9.07
C LEU A 35 -19.91 39.65 10.26
N LEU A 36 -18.91 39.58 11.14
CA LEU A 36 -18.82 40.41 12.33
C LEU A 36 -17.89 41.61 12.12
N PRO A 37 -18.16 42.76 12.77
CA PRO A 37 -17.24 43.89 12.81
C PRO A 37 -15.99 43.48 13.61
N GLY A 38 -14.92 43.09 12.91
CA GLY A 38 -13.65 42.66 13.49
C GLY A 38 -12.50 43.61 13.15
N ILE A 39 -11.64 43.86 14.14
CA ILE A 39 -10.35 44.55 13.98
C ILE A 39 -9.39 43.55 13.32
N GLY A 40 -9.27 43.56 11.99
CA GLY A 40 -8.24 42.79 11.30
C GLY A 40 -8.58 42.14 9.95
N GLY A 41 -9.83 42.16 9.48
CA GLY A 41 -10.17 41.72 8.11
C GLY A 41 -10.03 40.22 7.81
N TYR A 42 -9.85 39.38 8.84
CA TYR A 42 -9.86 37.92 8.72
C TYR A 42 -10.78 37.32 9.78
N SER A 43 -11.71 36.45 9.38
CA SER A 43 -12.45 35.62 10.32
C SER A 43 -12.51 34.16 9.82
N THR A 44 -12.70 33.23 10.74
CA THR A 44 -12.77 31.80 10.45
C THR A 44 -13.99 31.20 11.15
N ALA A 45 -14.84 30.54 10.39
CA ALA A 45 -15.89 29.67 10.89
C ALA A 45 -15.45 28.21 10.72
N GLU A 46 -15.71 27.36 11.70
CA GLU A 46 -15.44 25.93 11.62
C GLU A 46 -16.77 25.16 11.63
N ALA A 47 -16.90 24.14 10.78
CA ALA A 47 -18.05 23.25 10.77
C ALA A 47 -17.57 21.80 10.84
N ASP A 48 -18.15 21.03 11.76
CA ASP A 48 -17.93 19.59 11.85
C ASP A 48 -19.12 18.89 11.19
N LEU A 49 -18.84 18.22 10.07
CA LEU A 49 -19.84 17.52 9.27
C LEU A 49 -20.01 16.06 9.72
N GLY A 50 -19.32 15.63 10.77
CA GLY A 50 -19.39 14.28 11.32
C GLY A 50 -18.82 13.23 10.37
N TRP A 51 -19.55 12.12 10.21
CA TRP A 51 -19.12 10.98 9.39
C TRP A 51 -19.70 11.04 7.98
N LEU A 52 -18.85 11.05 6.97
CA LEU A 52 -19.25 11.11 5.56
C LEU A 52 -18.71 9.89 4.77
N PRO A 53 -19.54 9.25 3.92
CA PRO A 53 -19.18 8.02 3.23
C PRO A 53 -18.11 8.23 2.14
N ALA A 54 -17.04 7.43 2.19
CA ALA A 54 -15.91 7.49 1.26
C ALA A 54 -16.33 7.47 -0.22
N GLY A 55 -15.79 8.37 -1.04
CA GLY A 55 -16.03 8.41 -2.49
C GLY A 55 -17.40 8.96 -2.91
N LYS A 56 -18.26 9.36 -1.97
CA LYS A 56 -19.51 10.06 -2.29
C LYS A 56 -19.25 11.53 -2.58
N LYS A 57 -20.16 12.13 -3.33
CA LYS A 57 -20.23 13.58 -3.51
C LYS A 57 -21.33 14.12 -2.60
N VAL A 58 -21.03 15.21 -1.92
CA VAL A 58 -21.93 15.89 -1.00
C VAL A 58 -21.96 17.37 -1.37
N ASP A 59 -23.16 17.93 -1.41
CA ASP A 59 -23.32 19.37 -1.61
C ASP A 59 -23.27 20.08 -0.26
N VAL A 60 -22.44 21.11 -0.18
CA VAL A 60 -22.27 21.97 0.99
C VAL A 60 -22.83 23.34 0.64
N GLU A 61 -23.77 23.83 1.44
CA GLU A 61 -24.36 25.15 1.32
C GLU A 61 -23.87 26.02 2.49
N VAL A 62 -23.07 27.03 2.19
CA VAL A 62 -22.59 28.01 3.17
C VAL A 62 -23.42 29.28 3.02
N ARG A 63 -24.01 29.78 4.10
CA ARG A 63 -24.74 31.05 4.12
C ARG A 63 -23.94 32.09 4.87
N VAL A 64 -23.59 33.17 4.19
CA VAL A 64 -22.84 34.28 4.75
C VAL A 64 -23.80 35.43 5.01
N VAL A 65 -24.00 35.80 6.27
CA VAL A 65 -24.94 36.87 6.65
C VAL A 65 -24.18 38.16 6.91
N ASN A 66 -24.57 39.24 6.23
CA ASN A 66 -23.97 40.56 6.45
C ASN A 66 -24.62 41.28 7.63
N ARG A 67 -23.91 41.33 8.76
CA ARG A 67 -24.33 42.10 9.95
C ARG A 67 -23.60 43.43 10.12
N LEU A 68 -22.87 43.87 9.08
CA LEU A 68 -22.19 45.16 9.06
C LEU A 68 -23.17 46.29 8.72
N SER A 69 -22.70 47.54 8.87
CA SER A 69 -23.47 48.74 8.56
C SER A 69 -23.62 49.03 7.06
N ASP A 70 -22.82 48.38 6.21
CA ASP A 70 -22.67 48.71 4.80
C ASP A 70 -22.78 47.48 3.90
N VAL A 71 -23.07 47.71 2.61
CA VAL A 71 -23.11 46.66 1.58
C VAL A 71 -21.70 46.12 1.35
N VAL A 72 -21.56 44.80 1.38
CA VAL A 72 -20.27 44.13 1.14
C VAL A 72 -20.26 43.57 -0.28
N GLN A 73 -19.21 43.86 -1.06
CA GLN A 73 -19.07 43.29 -2.41
C GLN A 73 -18.36 41.94 -2.34
N PHE A 74 -18.89 40.95 -3.04
CA PHE A 74 -18.25 39.65 -3.22
C PHE A 74 -17.22 39.75 -4.35
N ASP A 75 -16.02 39.23 -4.12
CA ASP A 75 -14.92 39.25 -5.09
C ASP A 75 -14.75 37.88 -5.75
N ARG A 76 -14.39 36.87 -4.95
CA ARG A 76 -14.07 35.52 -5.42
C ARG A 76 -14.07 34.48 -4.31
N LEU A 77 -14.08 33.22 -4.71
CA LEU A 77 -13.84 32.07 -3.84
C LEU A 77 -12.46 31.46 -4.14
N LYS A 78 -11.82 30.94 -3.09
CA LYS A 78 -10.69 30.01 -3.23
C LYS A 78 -11.01 28.76 -2.43
N LEU A 79 -10.91 27.62 -3.09
CA LEU A 79 -11.18 26.31 -2.51
C LEU A 79 -9.86 25.61 -2.21
N ASP A 80 -9.85 24.76 -1.18
CA ASP A 80 -8.74 23.89 -0.84
C ASP A 80 -9.18 22.41 -0.88
N GLY A 81 -8.21 21.53 -1.07
CA GLY A 81 -8.31 20.07 -1.09
C GLY A 81 -9.40 19.47 -1.98
N SER A 82 -10.40 18.80 -1.41
CA SER A 82 -11.36 17.94 -2.15
C SER A 82 -12.62 18.67 -2.66
N LEU A 83 -12.65 19.99 -2.54
CA LEU A 83 -13.70 20.87 -3.05
C LEU A 83 -13.44 21.19 -4.52
N ASN A 84 -14.26 20.66 -5.42
CA ASN A 84 -13.99 20.72 -6.87
C ASN A 84 -14.61 21.93 -7.56
N LYS A 85 -15.71 22.45 -7.00
CA LYS A 85 -16.47 23.56 -7.58
C LYS A 85 -17.22 24.28 -6.46
N ALA A 86 -17.28 25.60 -6.53
CA ALA A 86 -18.16 26.40 -5.70
C ALA A 86 -18.70 27.60 -6.47
N GLU A 87 -19.94 27.98 -6.19
CA GLU A 87 -20.64 29.11 -6.82
C GLU A 87 -21.32 29.94 -5.73
N ALA A 88 -21.24 31.27 -5.86
CA ALA A 88 -21.95 32.21 -5.00
C ALA A 88 -23.22 32.69 -5.71
N THR A 89 -24.32 32.88 -4.97
CA THR A 89 -25.63 33.26 -5.55
C THR A 89 -25.74 34.75 -5.90
N GLY A 90 -24.71 35.55 -5.64
CA GLY A 90 -24.72 36.99 -5.92
C GLY A 90 -23.33 37.63 -5.83
N ASN A 91 -23.25 38.87 -6.27
CA ASN A 91 -22.00 39.65 -6.31
C ASN A 91 -21.89 40.66 -5.16
N SER A 92 -22.89 40.74 -4.30
CA SER A 92 -22.91 41.63 -3.15
C SER A 92 -23.83 41.10 -2.05
N ILE A 93 -23.64 41.60 -0.84
CA ILE A 93 -24.40 41.22 0.36
C ILE A 93 -24.97 42.51 0.97
N PRO A 94 -26.26 42.79 0.79
CA PRO A 94 -26.91 43.95 1.41
C PRO A 94 -26.82 43.91 2.94
N VAL A 95 -27.02 45.05 3.61
CA VAL A 95 -27.10 45.13 5.07
C VAL A 95 -28.24 44.24 5.58
N GLY A 96 -27.94 43.30 6.47
CA GLY A 96 -28.89 42.30 6.95
C GLY A 96 -29.26 41.21 5.93
N GLY A 97 -28.70 41.26 4.72
CA GLY A 97 -28.88 40.25 3.67
C GLY A 97 -27.91 39.08 3.80
N GLU A 98 -28.03 38.14 2.87
CA GLU A 98 -27.19 36.93 2.85
C GLU A 98 -26.65 36.61 1.45
N LEU A 99 -25.49 35.97 1.44
CA LEU A 99 -24.88 35.35 0.27
C LEU A 99 -24.82 33.84 0.49
N THR A 100 -25.39 33.09 -0.43
CA THR A 100 -25.31 31.63 -0.40
C THR A 100 -24.18 31.17 -1.30
N ILE A 101 -23.32 30.31 -0.79
CA ILE A 101 -22.26 29.64 -1.53
C ILE A 101 -22.59 28.16 -1.57
N ARG A 102 -22.64 27.57 -2.76
CA ARG A 102 -22.84 26.14 -2.95
C ARG A 102 -21.55 25.52 -3.44
N ALA A 103 -21.05 24.53 -2.73
CA ALA A 103 -19.82 23.83 -3.06
C ALA A 103 -20.05 22.32 -3.17
N ALA A 104 -19.45 21.69 -4.17
CA ALA A 104 -19.45 20.25 -4.32
C ALA A 104 -18.20 19.67 -3.64
N LEU A 105 -18.41 18.89 -2.59
CA LEU A 105 -17.38 18.19 -1.82
C LEU A 105 -17.33 16.73 -2.26
N THR A 106 -16.18 16.27 -2.75
CA THR A 106 -15.94 14.83 -2.97
C THR A 106 -15.25 14.28 -1.74
N ILE A 107 -15.85 13.28 -1.09
CA ILE A 107 -15.27 12.64 0.09
C ILE A 107 -14.10 11.76 -0.34
N PRO A 108 -12.87 11.99 0.15
CA PRO A 108 -11.72 11.21 -0.24
C PRO A 108 -11.89 9.75 0.19
N ASN A 109 -11.30 8.85 -0.59
CA ASN A 109 -11.25 7.42 -0.30
C ASN A 109 -9.90 7.00 0.29
N TYR A 110 -9.15 7.94 0.87
CA TYR A 110 -7.77 7.71 1.29
C TYR A 110 -7.42 8.28 2.67
N SER A 111 -8.23 9.14 3.28
CA SER A 111 -7.96 9.69 4.60
C SER A 111 -9.09 9.36 5.56
N HIS A 112 -8.77 9.09 6.83
CA HIS A 112 -9.75 8.89 7.90
C HIS A 112 -10.37 10.22 8.36
N GLU A 113 -9.56 11.28 8.39
CA GLU A 113 -9.96 12.61 8.82
C GLU A 113 -9.55 13.63 7.76
N VAL A 114 -10.39 14.63 7.54
CA VAL A 114 -10.20 15.60 6.49
C VAL A 114 -10.54 17.00 7.01
N ASP A 115 -9.63 17.95 6.79
CA ASP A 115 -9.84 19.39 6.99
C ASP A 115 -9.80 20.05 5.61
N GLN A 116 -10.90 20.70 5.22
CA GLN A 116 -11.07 21.41 3.96
C GLN A 116 -11.42 22.86 4.25
N SER A 117 -11.18 23.77 3.29
CA SER A 117 -11.60 25.15 3.49
C SER A 117 -12.13 25.84 2.24
N ILE A 118 -13.10 26.72 2.47
CA ILE A 118 -13.63 27.68 1.50
C ILE A 118 -13.21 29.06 1.97
N ALA A 119 -12.29 29.69 1.26
CA ALA A 119 -11.92 31.09 1.48
C ALA A 119 -12.78 32.00 0.60
N ILE A 120 -13.42 32.97 1.24
CA ILE A 120 -14.37 33.92 0.66
C ILE A 120 -13.71 35.30 0.72
N TYR A 121 -13.41 35.85 -0.45
CA TYR A 121 -12.82 37.17 -0.57
C TYR A 121 -13.92 38.20 -0.77
N LEU A 122 -13.91 39.21 0.09
CA LEU A 122 -14.90 40.28 0.14
C LEU A 122 -14.17 41.63 0.00
N GLN A 123 -14.68 42.53 -0.82
CA GLN A 123 -14.10 43.87 -0.93
C GLN A 123 -14.73 44.79 0.12
N ARG A 124 -13.86 45.44 0.93
CA ARG A 124 -14.25 46.49 1.88
C ARG A 124 -13.58 47.80 1.49
N ASP A 125 -14.36 48.88 1.52
CA ASP A 125 -13.92 50.27 1.31
C ASP A 125 -13.03 50.49 0.07
N GLY A 126 -13.34 49.79 -1.03
CA GLY A 126 -12.70 49.96 -2.33
C GLY A 126 -11.20 49.64 -2.42
N LYS A 127 -10.53 49.19 -1.33
CA LYS A 127 -9.07 48.98 -1.30
C LYS A 127 -8.57 47.78 -0.50
N ARG A 128 -9.34 47.20 0.42
CA ARG A 128 -8.89 46.05 1.23
C ARG A 128 -9.81 44.85 1.04
N SER A 129 -9.24 43.75 0.55
CA SER A 129 -9.92 42.45 0.54
C SER A 129 -9.91 41.87 1.95
N ALA A 130 -11.08 41.77 2.57
CA ALA A 130 -11.25 40.93 3.75
C ALA A 130 -11.33 39.46 3.30
N ARG A 131 -10.74 38.55 4.07
CA ARG A 131 -10.80 37.11 3.80
C ARG A 131 -11.51 36.42 4.94
N GLU A 132 -12.66 35.87 4.62
CA GLU A 132 -13.41 34.99 5.51
C GLU A 132 -13.11 33.55 5.12
N THR A 133 -12.90 32.66 6.09
CA THR A 133 -12.61 31.25 5.81
C THR A 133 -13.61 30.37 6.51
N VAL A 134 -14.22 29.45 5.78
CA VAL A 134 -15.06 28.38 6.34
C VAL A 134 -14.27 27.09 6.27
N ARG A 135 -13.90 26.54 7.44
CA ARG A 135 -13.23 25.25 7.56
C ARG A 135 -14.28 24.16 7.76
N LEU A 136 -14.15 23.08 7.01
CA LEU A 136 -15.02 21.93 7.02
C LEU A 136 -14.19 20.74 7.52
N ARG A 137 -14.52 20.21 8.69
CA ARG A 137 -13.91 19.00 9.25
C ARG A 137 -14.89 17.84 9.18
N PHE A 138 -14.40 16.66 8.82
CA PHE A 138 -15.21 15.44 8.82
C PHE A 138 -14.35 14.19 8.90
N GLN A 139 -14.96 13.12 9.40
CA GLN A 139 -14.42 11.76 9.40
C GLN A 139 -15.00 10.97 8.24
N VAL A 140 -14.22 10.05 7.68
CA VAL A 140 -14.62 9.26 6.51
C VAL A 140 -15.13 7.89 6.95
N SER A 141 -16.41 7.61 6.69
CA SER A 141 -17.03 6.30 6.91
C SER A 141 -16.90 5.39 5.68
N GLU A 142 -17.16 4.09 5.87
CA GLU A 142 -17.11 3.07 4.81
C GLU A 142 -15.76 2.99 4.08
N LEU A 143 -14.66 3.24 4.78
CA LEU A 143 -13.33 3.12 4.22
C LEU A 143 -12.85 1.67 4.37
N LEU A 144 -12.39 1.06 3.28
CA LEU A 144 -11.70 -0.23 3.27
C LEU A 144 -10.55 -0.11 2.27
N ARG A 145 -9.32 -0.04 2.76
CA ARG A 145 -8.16 0.15 1.89
C ARG A 145 -6.86 -0.35 2.49
N PHE A 146 -5.92 -0.68 1.61
CA PHE A 146 -4.53 -0.83 1.97
C PHE A 146 -3.84 0.54 2.06
N HIS A 147 -2.86 0.64 2.97
CA HIS A 147 -2.04 1.85 3.09
C HIS A 147 -1.05 1.99 1.93
N THR A 148 -0.69 0.88 1.29
CA THR A 148 0.21 0.80 0.13
C THR A 148 -0.45 0.00 -1.00
N LYS A 149 0.07 0.16 -2.22
CA LYS A 149 -0.35 -0.63 -3.40
C LYS A 149 0.55 -1.84 -3.67
N THR A 150 1.73 -1.86 -3.05
CA THR A 150 2.67 -2.98 -3.13
C THR A 150 3.23 -3.31 -1.74
N ALA A 151 3.42 -4.59 -1.47
CA ALA A 151 4.12 -5.07 -0.28
C ALA A 151 5.17 -6.12 -0.69
N GLN A 152 6.37 -6.00 -0.11
CA GLN A 152 7.44 -6.96 -0.31
C GLN A 152 7.90 -7.50 1.02
N PHE A 153 8.00 -8.82 1.10
CA PHE A 153 8.46 -9.56 2.27
C PHE A 153 9.71 -10.35 1.89
N SER A 154 10.64 -10.48 2.83
CA SER A 154 11.82 -11.33 2.68
C SER A 154 11.81 -12.35 3.81
N ARG A 155 11.87 -13.63 3.45
CA ARG A 155 11.82 -14.77 4.37
C ARG A 155 13.10 -15.58 4.30
N ASP A 156 13.50 -16.15 5.41
CA ASP A 156 14.48 -17.24 5.40
C ASP A 156 13.75 -18.58 5.14
N SER A 157 14.38 -19.46 4.37
CA SER A 157 13.77 -20.72 3.90
C SER A 157 13.34 -21.74 4.96
N SER A 158 13.69 -21.51 6.24
CA SER A 158 13.31 -22.37 7.36
C SER A 158 11.87 -22.13 7.84
N ASP A 159 11.29 -20.97 7.53
CA ASP A 159 9.99 -20.57 8.07
C ASP A 159 8.86 -21.07 7.18
N ASN A 160 8.43 -22.31 7.43
CA ASN A 160 7.32 -22.92 6.70
C ASN A 160 5.96 -22.27 7.01
N GLN A 161 5.83 -21.53 8.11
CA GLN A 161 4.61 -20.84 8.51
C GLN A 161 4.95 -19.47 9.08
N CYS A 162 5.14 -18.49 8.19
CA CYS A 162 5.23 -17.10 8.59
C CYS A 162 3.97 -16.35 8.21
N VAL A 163 3.47 -15.61 9.19
CA VAL A 163 2.28 -14.78 9.14
C VAL A 163 2.71 -13.38 8.75
N GLU A 164 2.36 -12.94 7.54
CA GLU A 164 2.64 -11.57 7.11
C GLU A 164 1.54 -10.62 7.54
N ARG A 165 1.89 -9.35 7.73
CA ARG A 165 0.94 -8.29 8.08
C ARG A 165 1.08 -7.10 7.15
N ILE A 166 -0.04 -6.67 6.59
CA ILE A 166 -0.13 -5.46 5.75
C ILE A 166 -1.11 -4.49 6.42
N PRO A 167 -0.73 -3.22 6.64
CA PRO A 167 -1.61 -2.26 7.30
C PRO A 167 -2.79 -1.90 6.41
N VAL A 168 -3.99 -1.90 7.00
CA VAL A 168 -5.25 -1.54 6.36
C VAL A 168 -5.97 -0.46 7.16
N THR A 169 -6.75 0.36 6.48
CA THR A 169 -7.69 1.27 7.15
C THR A 169 -9.10 0.74 6.94
N ILE A 170 -9.81 0.53 8.05
CA ILE A 170 -11.23 0.15 8.05
C ILE A 170 -12.00 1.15 8.89
N THR A 171 -13.09 1.69 8.36
CA THR A 171 -14.00 2.53 9.14
C THR A 171 -15.41 2.01 9.14
N LYS A 172 -16.14 2.29 10.22
CA LYS A 172 -17.55 1.94 10.37
C LYS A 172 -18.35 2.44 9.16
N PRO A 173 -19.38 1.70 8.73
CA PRO A 173 -19.96 0.50 9.34
C PRO A 173 -19.30 -0.83 8.91
N ILE A 174 -18.16 -0.79 8.22
CA ILE A 174 -17.49 -2.02 7.77
C ILE A 174 -17.00 -2.81 8.98
N ASP A 175 -17.42 -4.07 9.05
CA ASP A 175 -17.04 -5.00 10.10
C ASP A 175 -15.78 -5.75 9.66
N ALA A 176 -14.65 -5.45 10.30
CA ALA A 176 -13.36 -6.05 9.98
C ALA A 176 -13.39 -7.59 10.00
N ALA A 177 -14.20 -8.19 10.89
CA ALA A 177 -14.31 -9.65 11.01
C ALA A 177 -15.06 -10.30 9.83
N LYS A 178 -15.81 -9.52 9.05
CA LYS A 178 -16.56 -9.98 7.87
C LYS A 178 -15.88 -9.69 6.55
N VAL A 179 -14.75 -8.99 6.58
CA VAL A 179 -13.97 -8.71 5.37
C VAL A 179 -13.44 -10.02 4.81
N SER A 180 -13.79 -10.30 3.56
CA SER A 180 -13.30 -11.46 2.82
C SER A 180 -11.92 -11.15 2.22
N VAL A 181 -11.04 -12.15 2.24
CA VAL A 181 -9.70 -12.08 1.65
C VAL A 181 -9.63 -13.12 0.54
N THR A 182 -9.24 -12.68 -0.65
CA THR A 182 -9.03 -13.55 -1.82
C THR A 182 -7.70 -13.22 -2.47
N GLY A 183 -7.11 -14.19 -3.17
CA GLY A 183 -5.82 -14.00 -3.83
C GLY A 183 -5.79 -14.53 -5.27
N THR A 184 -4.80 -14.08 -6.03
CA THR A 184 -4.53 -14.53 -7.40
C THR A 184 -3.04 -14.87 -7.60
N GLY A 185 -2.72 -15.56 -8.69
CA GLY A 185 -1.34 -16.02 -8.95
C GLY A 185 -0.89 -17.07 -7.94
N ASP A 186 0.28 -16.87 -7.36
CA ASP A 186 0.81 -17.75 -6.30
C ASP A 186 -0.01 -17.62 -4.99
N PHE A 187 -0.80 -16.56 -4.85
CA PHE A 187 -1.59 -16.27 -3.65
C PHE A 187 -3.03 -16.81 -3.74
N ARG A 188 -3.35 -17.62 -4.77
CA ARG A 188 -4.71 -18.18 -4.97
C ARG A 188 -5.26 -18.97 -3.76
N ASN A 189 -4.36 -19.58 -2.99
CA ASN A 189 -4.68 -20.36 -1.80
C ASN A 189 -4.38 -19.59 -0.50
N ALA A 190 -4.11 -18.28 -0.59
CA ALA A 190 -3.79 -17.48 0.58
C ALA A 190 -4.97 -17.44 1.55
N ARG A 191 -4.66 -17.64 2.83
CA ARG A 191 -5.62 -17.55 3.93
C ARG A 191 -5.33 -16.27 4.67
N GLY A 192 -6.33 -15.42 4.85
CA GLY A 192 -6.13 -14.17 5.55
C GLY A 192 -7.37 -13.72 6.31
N ALA A 193 -7.13 -12.87 7.30
CA ALA A 193 -8.15 -12.22 8.09
C ALA A 193 -7.66 -10.82 8.49
N ILE A 194 -8.59 -9.92 8.76
CA ILE A 194 -8.23 -8.65 9.37
C ILE A 194 -8.09 -8.84 10.88
N VAL A 195 -6.95 -8.40 11.41
CA VAL A 195 -6.65 -8.42 12.84
C VAL A 195 -6.40 -7.01 13.34
N HIS A 196 -6.91 -6.69 14.52
CA HIS A 196 -6.62 -5.43 15.19
C HIS A 196 -5.39 -5.61 16.09
N TRP A 197 -4.33 -4.85 15.84
CA TRP A 197 -3.09 -4.91 16.60
C TRP A 197 -2.37 -3.55 16.63
N GLN A 198 -1.91 -3.14 17.81
CA GLN A 198 -1.25 -1.85 18.05
C GLN A 198 -2.09 -0.65 17.56
N ASP A 199 -3.37 -0.60 17.97
CA ASP A 199 -4.33 0.45 17.63
C ASP A 199 -4.55 0.64 16.12
N ARG A 200 -4.31 -0.40 15.31
CA ARG A 200 -4.52 -0.40 13.86
C ARG A 200 -5.02 -1.73 13.36
N ASP A 201 -5.68 -1.69 12.21
CA ASP A 201 -6.10 -2.88 11.50
C ASP A 201 -5.02 -3.35 10.53
N TRP A 202 -4.82 -4.67 10.49
CA TRP A 202 -3.85 -5.32 9.62
C TRP A 202 -4.51 -6.46 8.88
N LEU A 203 -4.27 -6.58 7.58
CA LEU A 203 -4.45 -7.85 6.90
C LEU A 203 -3.34 -8.78 7.37
N GLN A 204 -3.71 -9.81 8.11
CA GLN A 204 -2.85 -10.92 8.45
C GLN A 204 -3.10 -12.05 7.46
N PHE A 205 -2.05 -12.54 6.79
CA PHE A 205 -2.22 -13.61 5.81
C PHE A 205 -1.07 -14.63 5.81
N GLU A 206 -1.42 -15.83 5.35
CA GLU A 206 -0.54 -16.96 5.14
C GLU A 206 -0.68 -17.43 3.69
N VAL A 207 0.43 -17.82 3.08
CA VAL A 207 0.47 -18.39 1.74
C VAL A 207 1.40 -19.61 1.75
N ASP A 208 0.84 -20.74 1.34
CA ASP A 208 1.59 -21.98 1.20
C ASP A 208 2.45 -21.91 -0.06
N ARG A 209 3.68 -22.39 0.07
CA ARG A 209 4.61 -22.51 -1.05
C ARG A 209 4.47 -23.90 -1.65
N GLU A 210 3.99 -23.99 -2.89
CA GLU A 210 3.82 -25.28 -3.58
C GLU A 210 5.16 -25.96 -3.86
N ASP A 211 6.21 -25.18 -4.17
CA ASP A 211 7.56 -25.68 -4.44
C ASP A 211 8.61 -25.11 -3.44
N PRO A 212 9.22 -25.95 -2.58
CA PRO A 212 10.28 -25.57 -1.63
C PRO A 212 11.57 -24.97 -2.24
N ILE A 213 11.74 -24.96 -3.56
CA ILE A 213 12.86 -24.27 -4.24
C ILE A 213 12.45 -22.98 -4.98
N GLN A 214 11.15 -22.69 -5.11
CA GLN A 214 10.64 -21.43 -5.68
C GLN A 214 11.12 -20.19 -4.90
N ALA A 215 12.02 -19.40 -5.45
CA ALA A 215 12.64 -18.28 -4.74
C ALA A 215 11.69 -17.12 -4.44
N GLU A 216 10.57 -17.02 -5.17
CA GLU A 216 9.67 -15.88 -5.11
C GLU A 216 8.23 -16.33 -5.33
N LEU A 217 7.33 -15.86 -4.47
CA LEU A 217 5.89 -15.92 -4.70
C LEU A 217 5.40 -14.54 -5.07
N ALA A 218 4.63 -14.44 -6.15
CA ALA A 218 4.04 -13.20 -6.62
C ALA A 218 2.53 -13.35 -6.85
N GLY A 219 1.76 -12.36 -6.44
CA GLY A 219 0.32 -12.36 -6.63
C GLY A 219 -0.36 -11.10 -6.12
N THR A 220 -1.68 -11.08 -6.21
CA THR A 220 -2.50 -9.98 -5.71
C THR A 220 -3.42 -10.50 -4.62
N LEU A 221 -3.48 -9.79 -3.49
CA LEU A 221 -4.48 -9.99 -2.45
C LEU A 221 -5.58 -8.93 -2.60
N THR A 222 -6.83 -9.35 -2.48
CA THR A 222 -8.02 -8.49 -2.51
C THR A 222 -8.76 -8.64 -1.20
N ILE A 223 -9.09 -7.51 -0.57
CA ILE A 223 -10.00 -7.43 0.57
C ILE A 223 -11.35 -6.90 0.08
N GLU A 224 -12.45 -7.52 0.47
CA GLU A 224 -13.80 -7.08 0.13
C GLU A 224 -14.74 -7.18 1.32
N ASP A 225 -15.47 -6.10 1.60
CA ASP A 225 -16.63 -6.14 2.50
C ASP A 225 -17.85 -6.68 1.74
N PRO A 226 -18.40 -7.84 2.13
CA PRO A 226 -19.51 -8.47 1.42
C PRO A 226 -20.81 -7.66 1.46
N VAL A 227 -20.97 -6.75 2.43
CA VAL A 227 -22.19 -5.94 2.61
C VAL A 227 -22.14 -4.70 1.70
N SER A 228 -21.12 -3.85 1.84
CA SER A 228 -21.00 -2.61 1.05
C SER A 228 -20.44 -2.83 -0.36
N LYS A 229 -19.91 -4.02 -0.66
CA LYS A 229 -19.20 -4.36 -1.92
C LYS A 229 -17.95 -3.51 -2.18
N ARG A 230 -17.45 -2.83 -1.16
CA ARG A 230 -16.18 -2.11 -1.26
C ARG A 230 -15.05 -3.11 -1.25
N LYS A 231 -14.07 -2.85 -2.11
CA LYS A 231 -12.88 -3.67 -2.23
C LYS A 231 -11.65 -2.83 -2.50
N ASP A 232 -10.50 -3.33 -2.05
CA ASP A 232 -9.19 -2.82 -2.44
C ASP A 232 -8.25 -3.99 -2.69
N MET A 233 -7.18 -3.73 -3.43
CA MET A 233 -6.21 -4.75 -3.85
C MET A 233 -4.78 -4.29 -3.62
N ILE A 234 -3.92 -5.25 -3.35
CA ILE A 234 -2.48 -5.05 -3.16
C ILE A 234 -1.69 -6.13 -3.88
N THR A 235 -0.64 -5.72 -4.60
CA THR A 235 0.32 -6.65 -5.20
C THR A 235 1.37 -7.02 -4.15
N CYS A 236 1.55 -8.32 -3.93
CA CYS A 236 2.45 -8.85 -2.92
C CYS A 236 3.58 -9.64 -3.57
N LEU A 237 4.77 -9.48 -3.00
CA LEU A 237 5.97 -10.22 -3.37
C LEU A 237 6.59 -10.82 -2.11
N VAL A 238 6.68 -12.15 -2.03
CA VAL A 238 7.37 -12.83 -0.94
C VAL A 238 8.62 -13.47 -1.51
N ARG A 239 9.79 -12.97 -1.12
CA ARG A 239 11.09 -13.51 -1.52
C ARG A 239 11.62 -14.44 -0.46
N TYR A 240 11.87 -15.68 -0.82
CA TYR A 240 12.52 -16.65 0.03
C TYR A 240 14.02 -16.64 -0.24
N ARG A 241 14.80 -16.54 0.82
CA ARG A 241 16.22 -16.85 0.78
C ARG A 241 16.36 -18.36 0.63
N VAL A 242 16.44 -18.81 -0.61
CA VAL A 242 16.64 -20.22 -0.95
C VAL A 242 18.01 -20.65 -0.43
N PRO A 243 18.13 -21.79 0.28
CA PRO A 243 19.38 -22.22 0.89
C PRO A 243 20.44 -22.59 -0.15
N VAL A 244 20.02 -22.88 -1.38
CA VAL A 244 20.88 -23.17 -2.52
C VAL A 244 20.40 -22.37 -3.73
N THR A 245 21.34 -21.76 -4.46
CA THR A 245 21.06 -21.11 -5.74
C THR A 245 22.05 -21.57 -6.80
N VAL A 246 21.59 -21.73 -8.04
CA VAL A 246 22.42 -22.05 -9.20
C VAL A 246 22.36 -20.89 -10.19
N ARG A 247 23.52 -20.45 -10.69
CA ARG A 247 23.66 -19.31 -11.63
C ARG A 247 24.63 -19.65 -12.76
N PRO A 248 24.47 -19.10 -13.97
CA PRO A 248 23.31 -18.33 -14.44
C PRO A 248 22.04 -19.19 -14.61
N GLY A 249 20.86 -18.56 -14.66
CA GLY A 249 19.58 -19.28 -14.80
C GLY A 249 19.32 -19.87 -16.19
N LEU A 250 20.14 -19.47 -17.17
CA LEU A 250 20.26 -20.09 -18.49
C LEU A 250 21.74 -20.39 -18.69
N LEU A 251 22.06 -21.66 -18.88
CA LEU A 251 23.41 -22.15 -19.09
C LEU A 251 23.67 -22.30 -20.59
N PHE A 252 24.93 -22.15 -20.98
CA PHE A 252 25.36 -22.37 -22.35
C PHE A 252 26.42 -23.46 -22.35
N ALA A 253 26.14 -24.54 -23.07
CA ALA A 253 27.08 -25.62 -23.32
C ALA A 253 28.23 -25.12 -24.21
N ARG A 254 29.44 -25.60 -23.94
CA ARG A 254 30.63 -25.39 -24.77
C ARG A 254 31.18 -26.74 -25.16
N LEU A 255 31.69 -26.86 -26.38
CA LEU A 255 32.36 -28.10 -26.80
C LEU A 255 33.52 -28.38 -25.83
N ALA A 256 33.57 -29.60 -25.29
CA ALA A 256 34.64 -30.05 -24.41
C ALA A 256 35.88 -30.41 -25.23
N SER A 257 37.02 -30.59 -24.54
CA SER A 257 38.31 -30.87 -25.18
C SER A 257 38.38 -32.21 -25.92
N ASP A 258 37.43 -33.11 -25.66
CA ASP A 258 37.30 -34.40 -26.35
C ASP A 258 36.53 -34.30 -27.68
N GLU A 259 36.01 -33.12 -28.02
CA GLU A 259 35.17 -32.82 -29.19
C GLU A 259 33.92 -33.71 -29.35
N LYS A 260 33.58 -34.51 -28.34
CA LYS A 260 32.45 -35.47 -28.34
C LYS A 260 31.49 -35.25 -27.18
N SER A 261 31.78 -34.25 -26.35
CA SER A 261 30.99 -33.88 -25.20
C SER A 261 30.88 -32.36 -25.12
N TYR A 262 29.91 -31.89 -24.34
CA TYR A 262 29.70 -30.49 -24.03
C TYR A 262 29.90 -30.26 -22.54
N ALA A 263 30.73 -29.29 -22.19
CA ALA A 263 30.88 -28.81 -20.83
C ALA A 263 29.83 -27.74 -20.53
N VAL A 264 29.08 -27.91 -19.44
CA VAL A 264 28.11 -26.93 -18.94
C VAL A 264 28.56 -26.45 -17.56
N THR A 265 28.91 -25.17 -17.47
CA THR A 265 29.40 -24.57 -16.22
C THR A 265 28.30 -23.79 -15.50
N ALA A 266 28.14 -24.02 -14.20
CA ALA A 266 27.29 -23.23 -13.31
C ALA A 266 28.03 -22.84 -12.01
N PHE A 267 27.46 -21.91 -11.28
CA PHE A 267 27.88 -21.51 -9.95
C PHE A 267 26.79 -21.87 -8.96
N VAL A 268 27.11 -22.76 -8.02
CA VAL A 268 26.25 -23.11 -6.90
C VAL A 268 26.65 -22.26 -5.71
N ARG A 269 25.69 -21.56 -5.11
CA ARG A 269 25.89 -20.83 -3.86
C ARG A 269 24.98 -21.40 -2.78
N LEU A 270 25.61 -21.82 -1.68
CA LEU A 270 24.96 -22.19 -0.44
C LEU A 270 24.81 -20.96 0.44
N TYR A 271 23.63 -20.77 0.99
CA TYR A 271 23.39 -19.80 2.05
C TYR A 271 23.35 -20.54 3.39
N PRO A 272 24.04 -20.03 4.42
CA PRO A 272 24.01 -20.65 5.74
C PRO A 272 22.57 -20.65 6.28
N THR A 273 22.11 -21.81 6.74
CA THR A 273 20.90 -21.94 7.56
C THR A 273 21.17 -21.43 8.97
N GLU A 274 20.15 -21.07 9.76
CA GLU A 274 20.32 -20.63 11.16
C GLU A 274 21.11 -21.65 12.01
N GLU A 275 20.83 -22.95 11.86
CA GLU A 275 21.57 -24.02 12.53
C GLU A 275 23.06 -24.06 12.15
N SER A 276 23.38 -23.78 10.89
CA SER A 276 24.77 -23.71 10.43
C SER A 276 25.46 -22.43 10.88
N ALA A 277 24.75 -21.30 10.89
CA ALA A 277 25.25 -20.00 11.33
C ALA A 277 25.63 -20.00 12.82
N ALA A 278 24.84 -20.68 13.66
CA ALA A 278 25.14 -20.90 15.07
C ALA A 278 26.46 -21.69 15.26
N ARG A 279 26.67 -22.76 14.49
CA ARG A 279 27.94 -23.54 14.52
C ARG A 279 29.14 -22.76 13.99
N PHE A 280 28.96 -21.88 13.00
CA PHE A 280 30.02 -21.00 12.49
C PHE A 280 30.44 -19.95 13.52
N ALA A 281 29.50 -19.39 14.27
CA ALA A 281 29.77 -18.38 15.29
C ALA A 281 30.62 -18.93 16.46
N GLU A 282 30.45 -20.21 16.80
CA GLU A 282 31.20 -20.86 17.87
C GLU A 282 32.64 -21.25 17.49
N THR A 283 32.91 -21.55 16.23
CA THR A 283 34.19 -22.19 15.85
C THR A 283 35.19 -21.29 15.12
N LYS A 284 34.83 -20.11 14.59
CA LYS A 284 35.70 -19.11 13.90
C LYS A 284 36.69 -19.63 12.83
N THR A 285 36.75 -20.93 12.54
CA THR A 285 37.67 -21.56 11.58
C THR A 285 37.02 -22.69 10.78
N ALA A 286 35.71 -22.94 10.91
CA ALA A 286 35.04 -23.95 10.10
C ALA A 286 34.90 -23.46 8.66
N THR A 287 35.61 -24.10 7.74
CA THR A 287 35.29 -24.11 6.30
C THR A 287 33.82 -24.50 6.14
N GLN A 288 33.07 -23.79 5.29
CA GLN A 288 31.67 -24.16 5.06
C GLN A 288 31.56 -25.63 4.65
N ALA A 289 30.58 -26.34 5.23
CA ALA A 289 30.41 -27.79 5.04
C ALA A 289 30.52 -28.17 3.55
N PRO A 290 31.29 -29.21 3.20
CA PRO A 290 31.50 -29.60 1.82
C PRO A 290 30.16 -29.99 1.19
N ALA A 291 29.73 -29.27 0.16
CA ALA A 291 28.59 -29.71 -0.64
C ALA A 291 29.04 -30.69 -1.71
N VAL A 292 28.29 -31.77 -1.84
CA VAL A 292 28.42 -32.69 -2.98
C VAL A 292 27.40 -32.28 -4.03
N VAL A 293 27.88 -31.87 -5.19
CA VAL A 293 27.02 -31.52 -6.33
C VAL A 293 27.07 -32.63 -7.36
N ALA A 294 25.91 -33.19 -7.67
CA ALA A 294 25.69 -34.07 -8.81
C ALA A 294 24.79 -33.38 -9.83
N ALA A 295 24.81 -33.85 -11.07
CA ALA A 295 23.98 -33.32 -12.15
C ALA A 295 23.33 -34.49 -12.89
N HIS A 296 22.08 -34.31 -13.29
CA HIS A 296 21.32 -35.27 -14.08
C HIS A 296 20.70 -34.59 -15.30
N LEU A 297 20.56 -35.34 -16.39
CA LEU A 297 19.86 -34.96 -17.60
C LEU A 297 18.80 -36.04 -17.84
N GLY A 298 17.54 -35.71 -17.56
CA GLY A 298 16.49 -36.73 -17.39
C GLY A 298 16.87 -37.71 -16.28
N GLU A 299 16.93 -39.00 -16.61
CA GLU A 299 17.36 -40.07 -15.69
C GLU A 299 18.87 -40.34 -15.73
N HIS A 300 19.62 -39.67 -16.61
CA HIS A 300 21.04 -39.94 -16.81
C HIS A 300 21.92 -39.12 -15.86
N PRO A 301 22.75 -39.74 -15.01
CA PRO A 301 23.72 -39.02 -14.21
C PRO A 301 24.86 -38.52 -15.10
N MET A 302 25.31 -37.28 -14.87
CA MET A 302 26.41 -36.65 -15.58
C MET A 302 27.67 -36.66 -14.73
N ASP A 303 28.83 -36.68 -15.39
CA ASP A 303 30.10 -36.47 -14.73
C ASP A 303 30.22 -35.00 -14.32
N VAL A 304 30.37 -34.74 -13.02
CA VAL A 304 30.45 -33.38 -12.47
C VAL A 304 31.79 -33.14 -11.81
N THR A 305 32.47 -32.08 -12.25
CA THR A 305 33.64 -31.54 -11.57
C THR A 305 33.24 -30.34 -10.73
N THR A 306 33.56 -30.37 -9.43
CA THR A 306 33.21 -29.30 -8.48
C THR A 306 34.47 -28.60 -7.98
N HIS A 307 34.51 -27.28 -8.09
CA HIS A 307 35.62 -26.43 -7.65
C HIS A 307 35.13 -25.41 -6.62
N PRO A 308 35.54 -25.50 -5.34
CA PRO A 308 35.19 -24.51 -4.33
C PRO A 308 35.89 -23.18 -4.62
N LEU A 309 35.13 -22.08 -4.62
CA LEU A 309 35.65 -20.71 -4.80
C LEU A 309 35.72 -19.92 -3.50
N GLY A 310 35.22 -20.48 -2.39
CA GLY A 310 35.16 -19.85 -1.06
C GLY A 310 33.74 -19.58 -0.58
N ALA A 311 33.55 -19.39 0.74
CA ALA A 311 32.30 -18.99 1.41
C ALA A 311 30.99 -19.59 0.83
N GLY A 312 30.98 -20.90 0.53
CA GLY A 312 29.79 -21.62 0.06
C GLY A 312 29.50 -21.50 -1.42
N VAL A 313 30.44 -20.94 -2.19
CA VAL A 313 30.33 -20.81 -3.63
C VAL A 313 31.19 -21.90 -4.28
N TYR A 314 30.59 -22.62 -5.20
CA TYR A 314 31.21 -23.70 -5.97
C TYR A 314 31.00 -23.41 -7.45
N ARG A 315 32.08 -23.46 -8.25
CA ARG A 315 31.95 -23.61 -9.70
C ARG A 315 31.78 -25.09 -9.98
N VAL A 316 30.70 -25.46 -10.64
CA VAL A 316 30.41 -26.83 -11.04
C VAL A 316 30.41 -26.91 -12.55
N GLU A 317 30.93 -28.00 -13.08
CA GLU A 317 30.98 -28.27 -14.51
C GLU A 317 30.47 -29.69 -14.75
N ALA A 318 29.36 -29.80 -15.48
CA ALA A 318 28.80 -31.07 -15.90
C ALA A 318 29.21 -31.36 -17.34
N VAL A 319 29.68 -32.58 -17.60
CA VAL A 319 30.00 -33.05 -18.95
C VAL A 319 28.79 -33.78 -19.52
N VAL A 320 28.26 -33.28 -20.63
CA VAL A 320 27.11 -33.82 -21.36
C VAL A 320 27.60 -34.47 -22.65
N PRO A 321 27.56 -35.80 -22.77
CA PRO A 321 27.88 -36.49 -24.02
C PRO A 321 26.98 -36.02 -25.18
N GLU A 322 27.54 -35.90 -26.39
CA GLU A 322 26.82 -35.40 -27.59
C GLU A 322 25.51 -36.15 -27.85
N ARG A 323 25.49 -37.48 -27.61
CA ARG A 323 24.29 -38.33 -27.79
C ARG A 323 23.06 -37.90 -26.97
N PHE A 324 23.23 -37.08 -25.94
CA PHE A 324 22.14 -36.61 -25.07
C PHE A 324 21.71 -35.17 -25.38
N VAL A 325 22.38 -34.47 -26.31
CA VAL A 325 22.14 -33.05 -26.60
C VAL A 325 20.73 -32.79 -27.14
N GLU A 326 20.20 -33.68 -27.98
CA GLU A 326 18.86 -33.52 -28.56
C GLU A 326 17.73 -33.70 -27.52
N GLU A 327 18.01 -34.36 -26.40
CA GLU A 327 17.06 -34.63 -25.31
C GLU A 327 17.18 -33.61 -24.16
N ALA A 328 18.20 -32.75 -24.20
CA ALA A 328 18.63 -31.93 -23.07
C ALA A 328 18.02 -30.52 -23.07
N GLU A 329 16.81 -30.35 -22.55
CA GLU A 329 16.25 -29.00 -22.33
C GLU A 329 16.73 -28.36 -21.01
N SER A 330 17.17 -29.18 -20.05
CA SER A 330 17.65 -28.73 -18.75
C SER A 330 18.57 -29.74 -18.06
N ILE A 331 19.41 -29.24 -17.15
CA ILE A 331 20.19 -30.04 -16.21
C ILE A 331 19.57 -29.89 -14.82
N GLN A 332 19.35 -31.00 -14.14
CA GLN A 332 18.96 -31.05 -12.74
C GLN A 332 20.21 -31.16 -11.86
N TRP A 333 20.51 -30.12 -11.10
CA TRP A 333 21.56 -30.11 -10.08
C TRP A 333 21.04 -30.68 -8.77
N GLN A 334 21.67 -31.74 -8.28
CA GLN A 334 21.43 -32.29 -6.95
C GLN A 334 22.54 -31.83 -6.02
N VAL A 335 22.24 -30.90 -5.12
CA VAL A 335 23.17 -30.30 -4.16
C VAL A 335 22.92 -30.89 -2.78
N LYS A 336 23.82 -31.76 -2.33
CA LYS A 336 23.77 -32.39 -1.01
C LYS A 336 24.58 -31.57 -0.01
N THR A 337 23.95 -31.25 1.11
CA THR A 337 24.54 -30.55 2.27
C THR A 337 24.27 -31.36 3.53
N ASP A 338 24.86 -31.00 4.68
CA ASP A 338 24.69 -31.70 5.96
C ASP A 338 23.20 -31.91 6.32
N GLY A 339 22.68 -33.09 6.00
CA GLY A 339 21.31 -33.54 6.32
C GLY A 339 20.22 -33.18 5.30
N LYS A 340 20.50 -32.44 4.22
CA LYS A 340 19.49 -32.09 3.20
C LYS A 340 20.01 -32.16 1.78
N VAL A 341 19.13 -32.59 0.88
CA VAL A 341 19.37 -32.64 -0.56
C VAL A 341 18.46 -31.62 -1.24
N TYR A 342 19.05 -30.74 -2.05
CA TYR A 342 18.35 -29.75 -2.84
C TYR A 342 18.44 -30.12 -4.32
N TYR A 343 17.33 -30.01 -5.03
CA TYR A 343 17.27 -30.24 -6.47
C TYR A 343 17.01 -28.90 -7.15
N VAL A 344 17.81 -28.52 -8.15
CA VAL A 344 17.65 -27.26 -8.88
C VAL A 344 17.75 -27.54 -10.37
N ASN A 345 16.66 -27.30 -11.11
CA ASN A 345 16.65 -27.43 -12.57
C ASN A 345 17.15 -26.13 -13.22
N THR A 346 18.01 -26.22 -14.23
CA THR A 346 18.49 -25.06 -14.98
C THR A 346 18.48 -25.36 -16.47
N ARG A 347 17.93 -24.45 -17.28
CA ARG A 347 17.87 -24.62 -18.73
C ARG A 347 19.25 -24.53 -19.35
N VAL A 348 19.50 -25.32 -20.40
CA VAL A 348 20.76 -25.33 -21.14
C VAL A 348 20.48 -25.03 -22.61
N GLY A 349 21.28 -24.14 -23.20
CA GLY A 349 21.37 -23.98 -24.65
C GLY A 349 22.65 -24.63 -25.17
N PHE A 350 22.52 -25.48 -26.18
CA PHE A 350 23.65 -26.07 -26.91
C PHE A 350 23.90 -25.28 -28.20
N PRO A 351 25.17 -25.04 -28.57
CA PRO A 351 25.49 -24.43 -29.85
C PRO A 351 25.07 -25.40 -30.97
N ARG A 352 24.34 -24.88 -31.96
CA ARG A 352 23.94 -25.62 -33.17
C ARG A 352 25.00 -25.52 -34.24
#